data_AF-A0A2E1KG41-F1
#
_entry.id   AF-A0A2E1KG41-F1
#
_cell.length_a   1.000
_cell.length_b   1.000
_cell.length_c   1.000
_cell.angle_alpha   90.00
_cell.angle_beta   90.00
_cell.angle_gamma   90.00
#
_symmetry.space_group_name_H-M   'P 1'
#
loop_
_entity.id
_entity.type
_entity.pdbx_description
1 polymer ?
#
loop_
_entity_poly.entity_id
_entity_poly.type
_entity_poly.pdbx_seq_one_letter_code
_entity_poly.pdbx_strand_id
1 'polypeptide(L)' 'MTPLPGVAQVDVDFAKKLATCKVESDKFDVDNAIATLKNEDYPATLVQ' A
#
# COMPACT_ATOMS: atom_id res chain seq x y z
N MET A 1 -4.13 10.37 -8.47
CA MET A 1 -3.62 9.68 -7.27
C MET A 1 -4.17 10.37 -6.04
N THR A 2 -5.11 9.73 -5.35
CA THR A 2 -5.61 10.20 -4.05
C THR A 2 -4.80 9.49 -2.98
N PRO A 3 -4.18 10.20 -2.01
CA PRO A 3 -3.40 9.54 -0.96
C PRO A 3 -4.31 8.61 -0.15
N LEU A 4 -3.83 7.37 0.10
CA LEU A 4 -4.54 6.39 0.90
C LEU A 4 -4.66 6.89 2.35
N PRO A 5 -5.86 6.94 2.93
CA PRO A 5 -6.06 7.39 4.30
C PRO A 5 -5.31 6.48 5.28
N GLY A 6 -4.70 7.09 6.30
CA GLY A 6 -3.94 6.36 7.33
C GLY A 6 -2.52 5.97 6.94
N VAL A 7 -2.03 6.29 5.74
CA VAL A 7 -0.61 6.05 5.37
C VAL A 7 0.27 7.19 5.86
N ALA A 8 1.13 6.91 6.84
CA ALA A 8 2.05 7.90 7.41
C ALA A 8 3.39 7.95 6.68
N GLN A 9 3.92 6.80 6.27
CA GLN A 9 5.20 6.68 5.58
C GLN A 9 5.16 5.50 4.61
N VAL A 10 5.78 5.65 3.44
CA VAL A 10 5.97 4.57 2.47
C VAL A 10 7.44 4.45 2.15
N ASP A 11 8.00 3.27 2.38
CA ASP A 11 9.36 2.90 1.99
C ASP A 11 9.29 1.90 0.83
N VAL A 12 9.81 2.29 -0.32
CA VAL A 12 9.81 1.45 -1.54
C VAL A 12 11.21 0.91 -1.80
N ASP A 13 11.34 -0.40 -1.74
CA ASP A 13 12.52 -1.13 -2.18
C ASP A 13 12.33 -1.58 -3.63
N PHE A 14 12.88 -0.80 -4.56
CA PHE A 14 12.82 -1.10 -6.00
C PHE A 14 13.62 -2.36 -6.38
N ALA A 15 14.66 -2.70 -5.61
CA ALA A 15 15.47 -3.89 -5.88
C ALA A 15 14.68 -5.17 -5.55
N LYS A 16 13.90 -5.13 -4.47
CA LYS A 16 13.04 -6.24 -4.04
C LYS A 16 11.61 -6.17 -4.55
N LYS A 17 11.23 -5.08 -5.23
CA LYS A 17 9.84 -4.79 -5.64
C LYS A 17 8.85 -4.85 -4.47
N LEU A 18 9.28 -4.33 -3.31
CA LEU A 18 8.47 -4.32 -2.09
C LEU A 18 8.20 -2.87 -1.67
N ALA A 19 6.96 -2.59 -1.30
CA ALA A 19 6.58 -1.34 -0.67
C ALA A 19 6.14 -1.63 0.77
N THR A 20 6.82 -1.04 1.74
CA THR A 20 6.47 -1.11 3.15
C THR A 20 5.77 0.18 3.54
N CYS A 21 4.50 0.08 3.91
CA CYS A 21 3.71 1.22 4.35
C CYS A 21 3.61 1.20 5.88
N LYS A 22 4.04 2.27 6.56
CA LYS A 22 3.64 2.51 7.95
C LYS A 22 2.28 3.16 7.94
N VAL A 23 1.34 2.48 8.59
CA VAL A 23 -0.07 2.84 8.53
C VAL A 23 -0.67 2.93 9.94
N GLU A 24 -1.59 3.86 10.12
CA GLU A 24 -2.48 3.89 11.28
C GLU A 24 -3.54 2.80 11.08
N SER A 25 -3.46 1.74 11.87
CA SER A 25 -4.36 0.57 11.77
C SER A 25 -5.85 0.91 11.91
N ASP A 26 -6.20 2.01 12.57
CA ASP A 26 -7.58 2.47 12.72
C ASP A 26 -8.11 3.26 11.51
N LYS A 27 -7.24 3.62 10.56
CA LYS A 27 -7.57 4.43 9.38
C LYS A 27 -7.21 3.78 8.05
N PHE A 28 -6.33 2.77 8.07
CA PHE A 28 -5.82 2.13 6.87
C PHE A 28 -6.49 0.79 6.62
N ASP A 29 -7.12 0.68 5.45
CA ASP A 29 -7.71 -0.54 4.94
C ASP A 29 -6.76 -1.19 3.92
N VAL A 30 -6.19 -2.32 4.31
CA VAL A 30 -5.25 -3.10 3.51
C VAL A 30 -5.92 -3.61 2.22
N ASP A 31 -7.17 -4.05 2.30
CA ASP A 31 -7.89 -4.61 1.16
C ASP A 31 -8.20 -3.51 0.14
N ASN A 32 -8.61 -2.33 0.62
CA ASN A 32 -8.81 -1.16 -0.23
C ASN A 32 -7.51 -0.69 -0.90
N ALA A 33 -6.38 -0.71 -0.16
CA ALA A 33 -5.08 -0.38 -0.73
C ALA A 33 -4.67 -1.36 -1.84
N ILE A 34 -4.86 -2.67 -1.63
CA ILE A 34 -4.58 -3.70 -2.65
C ILE A 34 -5.52 -3.54 -3.86
N ALA A 35 -6.80 -3.27 -3.64
CA ALA A 35 -7.77 -3.04 -4.72
C ALA A 35 -7.42 -1.81 -5.55
N THR A 36 -7.00 -0.72 -4.90
CA THR A 36 -6.56 0.51 -5.56
C THR A 36 -5.33 0.26 -6.41
N LEU A 37 -4.34 -0.48 -5.90
CA LEU A 37 -3.14 -0.84 -6.67
C LEU A 37 -3.48 -1.71 -7.87
N LYS A 38 -4.38 -2.70 -7.72
CA LYS A 38 -4.85 -3.53 -8.82
C LYS A 38 -5.59 -2.74 -9.91
N ASN A 39 -6.39 -1.75 -9.52
CA ASN A 39 -7.09 -0.87 -10.47
C ASN A 39 -6.13 0.02 -11.28
N GLU A 40 -4.96 0.32 -10.74
CA GLU A 40 -3.91 1.09 -11.41
C GLU A 40 -2.94 0.19 -12.19
N ASP A 41 -3.30 -1.07 -12.48
CA ASP A 41 -2.46 -2.09 -13.14
C ASP A 41 -1.19 -2.48 -12.36
N TYR A 42 -1.17 -2.26 -11.04
CA TYR A 42 -0.11 -2.73 -10.14
C TYR A 42 -0.59 -3.94 -9.31
N PRO A 43 -0.28 -5.18 -9.73
CA PRO A 43 -0.65 -6.37 -8.95
C PRO A 43 0.09 -6.37 -7.61
N ALA A 44 -0.63 -6.10 -6.53
CA ALA A 44 -0.12 -6.10 -5.17
C ALA A 44 -0.68 -7.27 -4.35
N THR A 45 0.11 -7.76 -3.39
CA THR A 45 -0.27 -8.78 -2.41
C THR A 45 0.34 -8.41 -1.07
N LEU A 46 -0.40 -8.65 0.02
CA LEU A 46 0.10 -8.47 1.37
C LEU A 46 1.22 -9.49 1.65
N VAL A 47 2.35 -9.01 2.15
CA VAL A 47 3.45 -9.84 2.66
C VAL A 47 3.51 -9.64 4.18
N GLN A 48 3.38 -10.72 4.95
CA GLN A 48 3.41 -10.72 6.41
C GLN A 48 4.83 -10.79 6.96
#